data_AF-A0A1S4H348-F1
#
_entry.id   AF-A0A1S4H348-F1
#
_cell.length_a   1.000
_cell.length_b   1.000
_cell.length_c   1.000
_cell.angle_alpha   90.00
_cell.angle_beta   90.00
_cell.angle_gamma   90.00
#
_symmetry.space_group_name_H-M   'P 1'
#
loop_
_entity.id
_entity.type
_entity.pdbx_description
1 polymer ?
#
loop_
_entity_poly.entity_id
_entity_poly.type
_entity_poly.pdbx_seq_one_letter_code
_entity_poly.pdbx_strand_id
1 'polypeptide(L)'
;MSAKAIREATGKDIINRQLQGDHGAAKCRFATVTETTQWQQLVQDNPWLETSPLVVKPDQLIKRRGKLGLIAVNKNLAQVKTWVNERMGKDQKIGNATGKLRNFIIEPFVPHKDNEEAYVCIYSHRTADTILFYHQGGVDIGDVDAKALKLEVPVGTDVTMAEIEKVLLTEISSAKKKRDLLYLRRKYRPPTVPMDYSWARELGLIRKPASFMTSICDERGQELLYAGMPISDVLQKNVGIGGVVSLLWFQRCLPPYVCKFFEMCLMVTADHGPAVSGAHNTIVCARAGKDLVSSVVSGLLTIGDRFGGALDGAAKQFSEAYDSNLHPMEFVNSMRKKGQLIMGIGHRVKSINNPDVRVKIIKEFVMQNFPAYPLLEYALEVEKITTSKKPNLILNVDGVIATSFVDMLRNCGSFTSEEAQEYINIGAINSLFVLGRSIGFIGHYMDQKRLKQGLYRHPWDDISYVLPEQYN
;
A
#
# COMPACT_ATOMS: atom_id res chain seq x y z
N MET A 1 -5.07 3.36 22.55
CA MET A 1 -4.46 2.33 23.41
C MET A 1 -5.55 1.37 23.86
N SER A 2 -5.40 0.06 23.66
CA SER A 2 -6.31 -0.92 24.26
C SER A 2 -5.99 -1.04 25.75
N ALA A 3 -6.88 -0.56 26.62
CA ALA A 3 -6.77 -0.78 28.05
C ALA A 3 -7.05 -2.26 28.34
N LYS A 4 -6.05 -3.01 28.83
CA LYS A 4 -6.29 -4.37 29.33
C LYS A 4 -6.93 -4.27 30.71
N ALA A 5 -8.07 -4.92 30.90
CA ALA A 5 -8.70 -4.99 32.21
C ALA A 5 -7.80 -5.75 33.19
N ILE A 6 -7.73 -5.27 34.43
CA ILE A 6 -6.95 -5.88 35.51
C ILE A 6 -7.84 -6.70 36.43
N ARG A 7 -7.22 -7.63 37.16
CA ARG A 7 -7.88 -8.39 38.22
C ARG A 7 -8.26 -7.48 39.39
N GLU A 8 -9.32 -7.84 40.10
CA GLU A 8 -9.80 -7.11 41.26
C GLU A 8 -8.78 -7.10 42.40
N ALA A 9 -8.06 -8.20 42.62
CA ALA A 9 -6.95 -8.23 43.57
C ALA A 9 -5.87 -7.17 43.23
N THR A 10 -5.53 -7.03 41.94
CA THR A 10 -4.60 -5.99 41.47
C THR A 10 -5.16 -4.59 41.68
N GLY A 11 -6.45 -4.38 41.39
CA GLY A 11 -7.12 -3.10 41.64
C GLY A 11 -7.11 -2.71 43.13
N LYS A 12 -7.44 -3.64 44.02
CA LYS A 12 -7.42 -3.44 45.49
C LYS A 12 -6.02 -3.18 46.01
N ASP A 13 -5.01 -3.85 45.47
CA ASP A 13 -3.62 -3.58 45.82
C ASP A 13 -3.18 -2.17 45.40
N ILE A 14 -3.56 -1.72 44.19
CA ILE A 14 -3.32 -0.33 43.75
C ILE A 14 -4.01 0.65 44.70
N ILE A 15 -5.29 0.43 45.02
CA ILE A 15 -6.03 1.27 45.98
C ILE A 15 -5.32 1.29 47.33
N ASN A 16 -4.95 0.14 47.85
CA ASN A 16 -4.20 0.04 49.10
C ASN A 16 -2.94 0.89 49.03
N ARG A 17 -2.09 0.74 48.00
CA ARG A 17 -0.83 1.51 47.87
C ARG A 17 -1.03 3.01 47.78
N GLN A 18 -2.12 3.45 47.14
CA GLN A 18 -2.38 4.89 46.90
C GLN A 18 -3.17 5.56 48.03
N LEU A 19 -3.87 4.80 48.88
CA LEU A 19 -4.69 5.32 49.97
C LEU A 19 -4.11 5.04 51.38
N GLN A 20 -2.87 4.55 51.54
CA GLN A 20 -2.25 4.42 52.88
C GLN A 20 -1.90 5.80 53.45
N GLY A 21 -2.33 6.09 54.68
CA GLY A 21 -2.02 7.34 55.40
C GLY A 21 -3.14 7.80 56.34
N ASP A 22 -3.02 9.04 56.83
CA ASP A 22 -3.85 9.76 57.82
C ASP A 22 -5.30 10.07 57.35
N HIS A 23 -5.86 9.21 56.52
CA HIS A 23 -7.01 9.49 55.65
C HIS A 23 -8.26 8.68 56.00
N GLY A 24 -8.25 7.93 57.11
CA GLY A 24 -9.41 7.21 57.61
C GLY A 24 -9.89 6.00 56.78
N ALA A 25 -9.24 5.71 55.64
CA ALA A 25 -9.57 4.56 54.79
C ALA A 25 -8.97 3.26 55.36
N ALA A 26 -9.81 2.27 55.64
CA ALA A 26 -9.36 0.95 56.05
C ALA A 26 -8.69 0.22 54.88
N LYS A 27 -7.57 -0.48 55.15
CA LYS A 27 -6.89 -1.34 54.17
C LYS A 27 -7.87 -2.38 53.62
N CYS A 28 -7.99 -2.45 52.29
CA CYS A 28 -8.70 -3.52 51.62
C CYS A 28 -7.97 -4.84 51.87
N ARG A 29 -8.51 -5.68 52.76
CA ARG A 29 -8.02 -7.03 53.01
C ARG A 29 -8.59 -7.97 51.96
N PHE A 30 -7.72 -8.75 51.32
CA PHE A 30 -8.13 -9.78 50.38
C PHE A 30 -7.07 -10.88 50.31
N ALA A 31 -7.47 -12.08 49.90
CA ALA A 31 -6.59 -13.21 49.64
C ALA A 31 -6.92 -13.80 48.27
N THR A 32 -5.91 -14.14 47.48
CA THR A 32 -6.08 -14.69 46.13
C THR A 32 -5.92 -16.21 46.17
N VAL A 33 -6.82 -16.93 45.51
CA VAL A 33 -6.78 -18.39 45.40
C VAL A 33 -6.69 -18.79 43.93
N THR A 34 -5.72 -19.65 43.62
CA THR A 34 -5.48 -20.27 42.32
C THR A 34 -5.44 -21.79 42.46
N GLU A 35 -5.30 -22.50 41.34
CA GLU A 35 -5.14 -23.97 41.30
C GLU A 35 -3.92 -24.46 42.12
N THR A 36 -2.92 -23.61 42.34
CA THR A 36 -1.68 -23.94 43.06
C THR A 36 -1.65 -23.44 44.51
N THR A 37 -2.72 -22.80 44.98
CA THR A 37 -2.75 -22.22 46.33
C THR A 37 -2.78 -23.30 47.41
N GLN A 38 -1.82 -23.25 48.33
CA GLN A 38 -1.82 -24.08 49.54
C GLN A 38 -2.62 -23.38 50.65
N TRP A 39 -3.76 -23.97 51.02
CA TRP A 39 -4.68 -23.36 51.98
C TRP A 39 -4.10 -23.13 53.38
N GLN A 40 -3.19 -24.00 53.84
CA GLN A 40 -2.54 -23.85 55.14
C GLN A 40 -1.67 -22.58 55.16
N GLN A 41 -0.83 -22.39 54.13
CA GLN A 41 -0.03 -21.18 53.98
C GLN A 41 -0.90 -19.93 53.83
N LEU A 42 -1.95 -20.00 53.01
CA LEU A 42 -2.85 -18.86 52.79
C LEU A 42 -3.46 -18.33 54.10
N VAL A 43 -3.83 -19.24 55.01
CA VAL A 43 -4.37 -18.91 56.34
C VAL A 43 -3.30 -18.35 57.27
N GLN A 44 -2.08 -18.91 57.25
CA GLN A 44 -0.96 -18.35 58.01
C GLN A 44 -0.65 -16.91 57.60
N ASP A 45 -0.65 -16.65 56.30
CA ASP A 45 -0.42 -15.31 55.74
C ASP A 45 -1.61 -14.37 55.98
N ASN A 46 -2.81 -14.92 56.20
CA ASN A 46 -4.06 -14.17 56.38
C ASN A 46 -4.92 -14.73 57.52
N PRO A 47 -4.53 -14.53 58.81
CA PRO A 47 -5.25 -15.12 59.95
C PRO A 47 -6.73 -14.71 60.05
N TRP A 48 -7.08 -13.55 59.46
CA TRP A 48 -8.45 -13.04 59.41
C TRP A 48 -9.43 -13.94 58.63
N LEU A 49 -8.92 -14.88 57.82
CA LEU A 49 -9.73 -15.87 57.12
C LEU A 49 -10.50 -16.79 58.07
N GLU A 50 -10.01 -17.00 59.29
CA GLU A 50 -10.66 -17.86 60.29
C GLU A 50 -11.55 -17.09 61.28
N THR A 51 -11.31 -15.79 61.44
CA THR A 51 -11.93 -14.99 62.51
C THR A 51 -13.09 -14.13 62.03
N SER A 52 -13.39 -14.11 60.73
CA SER A 52 -14.40 -13.22 60.15
C SER A 52 -15.24 -13.94 59.11
N PRO A 53 -16.54 -13.60 58.97
CA PRO A 53 -17.30 -14.07 57.83
C PRO A 53 -16.69 -13.55 56.53
N LEU A 54 -16.81 -14.32 55.45
CA LEU A 54 -16.09 -14.12 54.20
C LEU A 54 -17.03 -13.94 53.02
N VAL A 55 -16.51 -13.25 52.00
CA VAL A 55 -17.04 -13.19 50.64
C VAL A 55 -16.03 -13.85 49.71
N VAL A 56 -16.48 -14.73 48.82
CA VAL A 56 -15.64 -15.30 47.77
C VAL A 56 -16.30 -15.18 46.40
N LYS A 57 -15.50 -14.82 45.39
CA LYS A 57 -15.95 -14.66 44.01
C LYS A 57 -14.80 -14.88 43.01
N PRO A 58 -15.09 -15.21 41.74
CA PRO A 58 -14.06 -15.36 40.72
C PRO A 58 -13.42 -14.00 40.39
N ASP A 59 -12.11 -14.01 40.19
CA ASP A 59 -11.31 -12.85 39.83
C ASP A 59 -10.75 -12.97 38.40
N GLN A 60 -11.67 -12.98 37.43
CA GLN A 60 -11.39 -13.26 36.01
C GLN A 60 -12.17 -12.36 35.03
N LEU A 61 -12.31 -11.07 35.35
CA LEU A 61 -12.93 -10.08 34.46
C LEU A 61 -14.40 -10.40 34.09
N ILE A 62 -15.10 -11.10 34.97
CA ILE A 62 -16.52 -11.42 34.82
C ILE A 62 -17.33 -10.29 35.48
N LYS A 63 -18.16 -9.61 34.68
CA LYS A 63 -19.13 -8.62 35.19
C LYS A 63 -20.39 -9.30 35.73
N ARG A 64 -21.14 -8.61 36.58
CA ARG A 64 -22.46 -9.05 37.10
C ARG A 64 -22.43 -10.41 37.83
N ARG A 65 -21.33 -10.71 38.53
CA ARG A 65 -21.11 -11.98 39.26
C ARG A 65 -22.25 -12.35 40.22
N GLY A 66 -22.90 -11.36 40.85
CA GLY A 66 -24.05 -11.60 41.74
C GLY A 66 -25.24 -12.24 41.01
N LYS A 67 -25.66 -11.67 39.88
CA LYS A 67 -26.74 -12.21 39.03
C LYS A 67 -26.41 -13.59 38.44
N LEU A 68 -25.13 -13.90 38.28
CA LEU A 68 -24.65 -15.17 37.76
C LEU A 68 -24.50 -16.26 38.84
N GLY A 69 -24.83 -15.96 40.11
CA GLY A 69 -24.60 -16.90 41.22
C GLY A 69 -23.12 -17.19 41.50
N LEU A 70 -22.23 -16.31 41.04
CA LEU A 70 -20.77 -16.41 41.16
C LEU A 70 -20.23 -15.57 42.32
N ILE A 71 -21.03 -15.36 43.37
CA ILE A 71 -20.60 -14.72 44.61
C ILE A 71 -21.20 -15.54 45.76
N ALA A 72 -20.37 -15.93 46.72
CA ALA A 72 -20.84 -16.42 48.01
C ALA A 72 -20.51 -15.39 49.08
N VAL A 73 -21.54 -14.95 49.81
CA VAL A 73 -21.44 -13.97 50.89
C VAL A 73 -21.70 -14.61 52.24
N ASN A 74 -21.15 -14.02 53.31
CA ASN A 74 -21.34 -14.43 54.70
C ASN A 74 -21.06 -15.93 54.94
N LYS A 75 -19.89 -16.40 54.50
CA LYS A 75 -19.43 -17.80 54.65
C LYS A 75 -18.25 -17.91 55.59
N ASN A 76 -18.10 -19.06 56.25
CA ASN A 76 -16.85 -19.38 56.96
C ASN A 76 -15.81 -19.99 55.99
N LEU A 77 -14.56 -20.13 56.44
CA LEU A 77 -13.47 -20.64 55.60
C LEU A 77 -13.74 -22.03 55.02
N ALA A 78 -14.35 -22.94 55.78
CA ALA A 78 -14.67 -24.28 55.30
C ALA A 78 -15.66 -24.24 54.13
N GLN A 79 -16.71 -23.43 54.25
CA GLN A 79 -17.69 -23.20 53.19
C GLN A 79 -17.08 -22.54 51.96
N VAL A 80 -16.14 -21.58 52.15
CA VAL A 80 -15.41 -20.96 51.04
C VAL A 80 -14.55 -21.98 50.30
N LYS A 81 -13.81 -22.85 51.01
CA LYS A 81 -13.01 -23.93 50.40
C LYS A 81 -13.88 -24.85 49.53
N THR A 82 -15.01 -25.30 50.06
CA THR A 82 -15.97 -26.11 49.31
C THR A 82 -16.48 -25.37 48.07
N TRP A 83 -16.90 -24.11 48.23
CA TRP A 83 -17.45 -23.31 47.13
C TRP A 83 -16.45 -23.08 45.99
N VAL A 84 -15.17 -22.87 46.33
CA VAL A 84 -14.08 -22.73 45.35
C VAL A 84 -13.79 -24.06 44.66
N ASN A 85 -13.65 -25.17 45.40
CA ASN A 85 -13.37 -26.49 44.83
C ASN A 85 -14.47 -26.97 43.88
N GLU A 86 -15.72 -26.62 44.16
CA GLU A 86 -16.85 -26.92 43.28
C GLU A 86 -16.76 -26.23 41.91
N ARG A 87 -15.94 -25.18 41.77
CA ARG A 87 -15.91 -24.30 40.58
C ARG A 87 -14.54 -24.22 39.92
N MET A 88 -13.46 -24.37 40.68
CA MET A 88 -12.09 -24.33 40.19
C MET A 88 -11.89 -25.38 39.08
N GLY A 89 -11.30 -24.98 37.96
CA GLY A 89 -11.00 -25.84 36.81
C GLY A 89 -12.22 -26.34 36.04
N LYS A 90 -13.45 -26.04 36.47
CA LYS A 90 -14.69 -26.45 35.79
C LYS A 90 -15.12 -25.42 34.75
N ASP A 91 -15.71 -25.91 33.67
CA ASP A 91 -16.25 -25.06 32.62
C ASP A 91 -17.46 -24.28 33.12
N GLN A 92 -17.44 -22.97 32.84
CA GLN A 92 -18.52 -22.04 33.15
C GLN A 92 -18.96 -21.37 31.87
N LYS A 93 -20.27 -21.44 31.60
CA LYS A 93 -20.90 -20.74 30.48
C LYS A 93 -21.45 -19.41 30.95
N ILE A 94 -20.93 -18.31 30.39
CA ILE A 94 -21.36 -16.94 30.69
C ILE A 94 -21.72 -16.26 29.36
N GLY A 95 -23.01 -16.09 29.12
CA GLY A 95 -23.50 -15.66 27.80
C GLY A 95 -23.09 -16.66 26.71
N ASN A 96 -22.39 -16.17 25.69
CA ASN A 96 -21.90 -16.97 24.57
C ASN A 96 -20.50 -17.56 24.80
N ALA A 97 -19.82 -17.19 25.89
CA ALA A 97 -18.47 -17.64 26.18
C ALA A 97 -18.49 -18.83 27.17
N THR A 98 -17.64 -19.83 26.92
CA THR A 98 -17.38 -20.93 27.85
C THR A 98 -15.91 -20.91 28.23
N GLY A 99 -15.61 -20.99 29.53
CA GLY A 99 -14.24 -21.02 30.01
C GLY A 99 -14.13 -21.48 31.47
N LYS A 100 -12.90 -21.77 31.90
CA LYS A 100 -12.61 -22.30 33.23
C LYS A 100 -12.31 -21.19 34.25
N LEU A 101 -12.83 -21.35 35.47
CA LEU A 101 -12.45 -20.51 36.60
C LEU A 101 -11.19 -21.08 37.25
N ARG A 102 -10.11 -20.30 37.25
CA ARG A 102 -8.78 -20.60 37.79
C ARG A 102 -8.34 -19.65 38.90
N ASN A 103 -9.01 -18.51 39.07
CA ASN A 103 -8.62 -17.48 40.02
C ASN A 103 -9.83 -16.95 40.78
N PHE A 104 -9.68 -16.84 42.09
CA PHE A 104 -10.70 -16.37 43.01
C PHE A 104 -10.10 -15.36 43.98
N ILE A 105 -10.94 -14.48 44.48
CA ILE A 105 -10.61 -13.53 45.53
C ILE A 105 -11.53 -13.80 46.73
N ILE A 106 -10.92 -13.86 47.91
CA ILE A 106 -11.59 -13.97 49.21
C ILE A 106 -11.41 -12.64 49.94
N GLU A 107 -12.47 -12.16 50.56
CA GLU A 107 -12.52 -10.88 51.26
C GLU A 107 -13.28 -11.01 52.57
N PRO A 108 -13.01 -10.18 53.59
CA PRO A 108 -13.89 -10.10 54.76
C PRO A 108 -15.28 -9.62 54.32
N PHE A 109 -16.31 -10.29 54.80
CA PHE A 109 -17.66 -9.77 54.74
C PHE A 109 -17.77 -8.60 55.71
N VAL A 110 -18.15 -7.44 55.20
CA VAL A 110 -18.37 -6.24 56.00
C VAL A 110 -19.88 -6.01 56.08
N PRO A 111 -20.53 -6.28 57.23
CA PRO A 111 -21.95 -5.97 57.40
C PRO A 111 -22.17 -4.47 57.31
N HIS A 112 -23.10 -4.05 56.47
CA HIS A 112 -23.48 -2.65 56.30
C HIS A 112 -24.94 -2.55 55.87
N LYS A 113 -25.55 -1.38 56.04
CA LYS A 113 -26.89 -1.06 55.52
C LYS A 113 -26.77 -0.46 54.11
N ASP A 114 -27.84 -0.51 53.33
CA ASP A 114 -27.84 0.00 51.94
C ASP A 114 -27.41 1.47 51.82
N ASN A 115 -27.65 2.29 52.86
CA ASN A 115 -27.26 3.70 52.92
C ASN A 115 -25.80 3.93 53.42
N GLU A 116 -25.04 2.86 53.63
CA GLU A 116 -23.63 2.87 54.05
C GLU A 116 -22.68 2.43 52.93
N GLU A 117 -23.22 1.95 51.80
CA GLU A 117 -22.45 1.60 50.59
C GLU A 117 -22.75 2.58 49.46
N ALA A 118 -21.74 2.93 48.66
CA ALA A 118 -21.88 3.82 47.50
C ALA A 118 -21.08 3.28 46.31
N TYR A 119 -21.49 3.66 45.10
CA TYR A 119 -20.78 3.33 43.86
C TYR A 119 -19.97 4.51 43.35
N VAL A 120 -18.71 4.26 42.98
CA VAL A 120 -17.82 5.20 42.30
C VAL A 120 -17.17 4.51 41.11
N CYS A 121 -17.19 5.14 39.94
CA CYS A 121 -16.44 4.70 38.77
C CYS A 121 -15.77 5.88 38.09
N ILE A 122 -14.50 5.74 37.72
CA ILE A 122 -13.74 6.76 37.00
C ILE A 122 -13.13 6.08 35.77
N TYR A 123 -13.37 6.64 34.59
CA TYR A 123 -12.77 6.16 33.35
C TYR A 123 -12.43 7.30 32.41
N SER A 124 -11.31 7.14 31.69
CA SER A 124 -10.79 8.14 30.75
C SER A 124 -11.22 7.83 29.32
N HIS A 125 -11.55 8.87 28.55
CA HIS A 125 -11.69 8.83 27.10
C HIS A 125 -10.88 9.96 26.45
N ARG A 126 -10.91 10.04 25.11
CA ARG A 126 -10.02 10.92 24.33
C ARG A 126 -10.09 12.40 24.75
N THR A 127 -11.24 12.84 25.24
CA THR A 127 -11.56 14.26 25.49
C THR A 127 -11.77 14.62 26.96
N ALA A 128 -12.05 13.65 27.83
CA ALA A 128 -12.30 13.89 29.25
C ALA A 128 -12.10 12.63 30.10
N ASP A 129 -12.01 12.83 31.42
CA ASP A 129 -12.25 11.81 32.43
C ASP A 129 -13.72 11.89 32.88
N THR A 130 -14.44 10.76 32.87
CA THR A 130 -15.80 10.68 33.39
C THR A 130 -15.77 10.09 34.81
N ILE A 131 -16.40 10.79 35.76
CA ILE A 131 -16.66 10.31 37.12
C ILE A 131 -18.16 9.99 37.24
N LEU A 132 -18.47 8.77 37.65
CA LEU A 132 -19.81 8.31 37.99
C LEU A 132 -19.93 8.10 39.49
N PHE A 133 -21.01 8.59 40.09
CA PHE A 133 -21.34 8.37 41.49
C PHE A 133 -22.79 7.95 41.68
N TYR A 134 -23.04 6.96 42.52
CA TYR A 134 -24.38 6.66 43.02
C TYR A 134 -24.35 6.44 44.52
N HIS A 135 -25.33 7.00 45.23
CA HIS A 135 -25.37 7.03 46.70
C HIS A 135 -25.70 5.67 47.34
N GLN A 136 -26.04 4.66 46.53
CA GLN A 136 -26.17 3.25 46.91
C GLN A 136 -25.14 2.42 46.13
N GLY A 137 -24.69 1.30 46.71
CA GLY A 137 -23.71 0.40 46.13
C GLY A 137 -24.22 -1.04 46.00
N GLY A 138 -23.28 -1.98 45.86
CA GLY A 138 -23.57 -3.39 46.12
C GLY A 138 -24.04 -4.22 44.95
N VAL A 139 -24.37 -5.48 45.26
CA VAL A 139 -24.78 -6.49 44.27
C VAL A 139 -26.20 -6.27 43.73
N ASP A 140 -27.04 -5.53 44.47
CA ASP A 140 -28.48 -5.35 44.20
C ASP A 140 -28.83 -4.02 43.49
N ILE A 141 -27.83 -3.18 43.23
CA ILE A 141 -27.99 -1.84 42.60
C ILE A 141 -28.63 -1.86 41.20
N GLY A 142 -28.51 -2.97 40.47
CA GLY A 142 -29.03 -3.10 39.10
C GLY A 142 -28.14 -2.45 38.04
N ASP A 143 -28.73 -1.68 37.13
CA ASP A 143 -27.99 -0.96 36.06
C ASP A 143 -27.50 0.40 36.56
N VAL A 144 -26.33 0.39 37.20
CA VAL A 144 -25.77 1.59 37.84
C VAL A 144 -25.40 2.67 36.83
N ASP A 145 -25.05 2.33 35.59
CA ASP A 145 -24.64 3.30 34.57
C ASP A 145 -25.81 4.22 34.16
N ALA A 146 -27.06 3.75 34.30
CA ALA A 146 -28.26 4.55 34.07
C ALA A 146 -28.71 5.37 35.30
N LYS A 147 -28.25 5.00 36.50
CA LYS A 147 -28.66 5.61 37.78
C LYS A 147 -27.64 6.61 38.33
N ALA A 148 -26.36 6.43 38.00
CA ALA A 148 -25.27 7.23 38.54
C ALA A 148 -25.31 8.66 38.01
N LEU A 149 -25.04 9.62 38.90
CA LEU A 149 -24.73 10.99 38.53
C LEU A 149 -23.38 11.01 37.81
N LYS A 150 -23.29 11.84 36.76
CA LYS A 150 -22.13 11.90 35.87
C LYS A 150 -21.50 13.29 35.90
N LEU A 151 -20.19 13.34 36.04
CA LEU A 151 -19.37 14.54 35.92
C LEU A 151 -18.25 14.30 34.91
N GLU A 152 -18.19 15.11 33.85
CA GLU A 152 -17.09 15.09 32.89
C GLU A 152 -16.04 16.14 33.23
N VAL A 153 -14.78 15.71 33.26
CA VAL A 153 -13.62 16.55 33.50
C VAL A 153 -12.77 16.59 32.24
N PRO A 154 -12.87 17.64 31.40
CA PRO A 154 -12.12 17.76 30.16
C PRO A 154 -10.61 17.59 30.34
N VAL A 155 -9.96 17.00 29.34
CA VAL A 155 -8.49 16.86 29.33
C VAL A 155 -7.84 18.24 29.42
N GLY A 156 -6.94 18.42 30.38
CA GLY A 156 -6.24 19.69 30.62
C GLY A 156 -6.94 20.63 31.60
N THR A 157 -8.12 20.27 32.10
CA THR A 157 -8.83 21.01 33.15
C THR A 157 -8.80 20.29 34.49
N ASP A 158 -9.00 21.03 35.57
CA ASP A 158 -9.17 20.51 36.92
C ASP A 158 -10.61 20.70 37.39
N VAL A 159 -11.14 19.74 38.13
CA VAL A 159 -12.44 19.85 38.81
C VAL A 159 -12.27 20.26 40.27
N THR A 160 -13.08 21.20 40.73
CA THR A 160 -13.06 21.70 42.11
C THR A 160 -13.90 20.82 43.04
N MET A 161 -13.59 20.87 44.35
CA MET A 161 -14.38 20.13 45.35
C MET A 161 -15.84 20.59 45.39
N ALA A 162 -16.08 21.88 45.19
CA ALA A 162 -17.43 22.45 45.14
C ALA A 162 -18.25 21.88 43.97
N GLU A 163 -17.62 21.65 42.82
CA GLU A 163 -18.29 21.04 41.65
C GLU A 163 -18.64 19.58 41.88
N ILE A 164 -17.75 18.79 42.49
CA ILE A 164 -18.03 17.40 42.86
C ILE A 164 -19.20 17.33 43.84
N GLU A 165 -19.19 18.16 44.89
CA GLU A 165 -20.27 18.17 45.87
C GLU A 165 -21.61 18.56 45.24
N LYS A 166 -21.60 19.55 44.34
CA LYS A 166 -22.79 20.04 43.66
C LYS A 166 -23.36 19.05 42.65
N VAL A 167 -22.51 18.31 41.93
CA VAL A 167 -22.95 17.44 40.82
C VAL A 167 -23.11 16.00 41.24
N LEU A 168 -22.20 15.46 42.06
CA LEU A 168 -22.14 14.03 42.37
C LEU A 168 -22.65 13.68 43.78
N LEU A 169 -22.52 14.56 44.77
CA LEU A 169 -22.84 14.23 46.17
C LEU A 169 -24.14 14.87 46.68
N THR A 170 -25.10 15.10 45.78
CA THR A 170 -26.38 15.77 46.07
C THR A 170 -27.24 15.01 47.08
N GLU A 171 -27.21 13.68 47.03
CA GLU A 171 -28.04 12.79 47.86
C GLU A 171 -27.33 12.30 49.14
N ILE A 172 -26.10 12.75 49.40
CA ILE A 172 -25.36 12.43 50.62
C ILE A 172 -25.58 13.56 51.64
N SER A 173 -26.30 13.29 52.73
CA SER A 173 -26.60 14.31 53.75
C SER A 173 -25.47 14.54 54.77
N SER A 174 -24.60 13.54 54.98
CA SER A 174 -23.53 13.60 55.99
C SER A 174 -22.29 14.32 55.45
N ALA A 175 -21.90 15.44 56.08
CA ALA A 175 -20.68 16.18 55.76
C ALA A 175 -19.40 15.35 55.94
N LYS A 176 -19.39 14.40 56.88
CA LYS A 176 -18.28 13.45 57.08
C LYS A 176 -18.17 12.48 55.89
N LYS A 177 -19.30 11.89 55.46
CA LYS A 177 -19.32 11.00 54.28
C LYS A 177 -18.93 11.73 52.99
N LYS A 178 -19.32 13.00 52.82
CA LYS A 178 -18.86 13.82 51.68
C LYS A 178 -17.35 13.96 51.67
N ARG A 179 -16.77 14.37 52.80
CA ARG A 179 -15.30 14.54 52.95
C ARG A 179 -14.52 13.26 52.67
N ASP A 180 -15.01 12.11 53.12
CA ASP A 180 -14.36 10.81 52.91
C ASP A 180 -14.42 10.36 51.43
N LEU A 181 -15.52 10.65 50.72
CA LEU A 181 -15.69 10.37 49.29
C LEU A 181 -14.88 11.32 48.37
N LEU A 182 -14.68 12.57 48.81
CA LEU A 182 -13.93 13.60 48.07
C LEU A 182 -12.42 13.36 48.04
N TYR A 183 -11.89 12.46 48.88
CA TYR A 183 -10.44 12.23 48.99
C TYR A 183 -9.83 11.40 47.85
N LEU A 184 -10.65 10.76 47.01
CA LEU A 184 -10.21 9.90 45.89
C LEU A 184 -9.44 10.63 44.77
N ARG A 185 -9.32 11.97 44.80
CA ARG A 185 -8.55 12.74 43.82
C ARG A 185 -7.24 13.28 44.40
N ARG A 186 -6.19 12.44 44.42
CA ARG A 186 -4.81 12.95 44.46
C ARG A 186 -4.03 12.46 43.23
N LYS A 187 -3.91 13.38 42.26
CA LYS A 187 -3.02 13.39 41.07
C LYS A 187 -3.05 12.16 40.15
N TYR A 188 -4.06 12.07 39.28
CA TYR A 188 -3.89 11.40 37.99
C TYR A 188 -4.03 12.45 36.88
N ARG A 189 -2.97 12.63 36.08
CA ARG A 189 -3.05 13.34 34.80
C ARG A 189 -3.13 12.26 33.71
N PRO A 190 -4.13 12.29 32.83
CA PRO A 190 -4.22 11.32 31.76
C PRO A 190 -2.94 11.39 30.89
N PRO A 191 -2.39 10.24 30.46
CA PRO A 191 -1.21 10.22 29.59
C PRO A 191 -1.48 11.00 28.31
N THR A 192 -0.54 11.86 27.91
CA THR A 192 -0.64 12.57 26.63
C THR A 192 -0.57 11.58 25.47
N VAL A 193 -1.50 11.69 24.53
CA VAL A 193 -1.51 10.90 23.30
C VAL A 193 -1.02 11.78 22.15
N PRO A 194 -0.08 11.32 21.31
CA PRO A 194 0.34 12.07 20.13
C PRO A 194 -0.85 12.35 19.19
N MET A 195 -0.81 13.52 18.53
CA MET A 195 -1.80 13.88 17.51
C MET A 195 -1.67 12.95 16.29
N ASP A 196 -2.80 12.59 15.70
CA ASP A 196 -2.84 11.81 14.46
C ASP A 196 -2.19 12.60 13.31
N TYR A 197 -1.36 11.93 12.50
CA TYR A 197 -0.64 12.57 11.39
C TYR A 197 -1.57 13.27 10.38
N SER A 198 -2.69 12.64 10.03
CA SER A 198 -3.68 13.20 9.10
C SER A 198 -4.23 14.53 9.63
N TRP A 199 -4.56 14.59 10.92
CA TRP A 199 -5.09 15.77 11.59
C TRP A 199 -4.05 16.90 11.67
N ALA A 200 -2.82 16.57 12.04
CA ALA A 200 -1.72 17.54 12.07
C ALA A 200 -1.43 18.13 10.68
N ARG A 201 -1.55 17.31 9.63
CA ARG A 201 -1.36 17.74 8.24
C ARG A 201 -2.53 18.61 7.74
N GLU A 202 -3.76 18.23 8.04
CA GLU A 202 -4.97 18.96 7.66
C GLU A 202 -5.03 20.35 8.30
N LEU A 203 -4.64 20.44 9.57
CA LEU A 203 -4.50 21.71 10.30
C LEU A 203 -3.25 22.52 9.91
N GLY A 204 -2.38 22.01 9.04
CA GLY A 204 -1.15 22.69 8.63
C GLY A 204 -0.09 22.81 9.72
N LEU A 205 -0.16 22.01 10.79
CA LEU A 205 0.78 22.03 11.92
C LEU A 205 2.14 21.41 11.59
N ILE A 206 2.17 20.56 10.56
CA ILE A 206 3.39 19.87 10.10
C ILE A 206 3.49 19.92 8.58
N ARG A 207 4.73 19.86 8.08
CA ARG A 207 5.04 19.63 6.67
C ARG A 207 5.78 18.30 6.52
N LYS A 208 5.33 17.48 5.57
CA LYS A 208 6.04 16.26 5.15
C LYS A 208 6.40 16.41 3.68
N PRO A 209 7.70 16.38 3.30
CA PRO A 209 8.08 16.44 1.90
C PRO A 209 7.53 15.23 1.14
N ALA A 210 7.14 15.44 -0.12
CA ALA A 210 6.71 14.37 -1.00
C ALA A 210 7.92 13.50 -1.37
N SER A 211 7.73 12.18 -1.39
CA SER A 211 8.79 11.22 -1.78
C SER A 211 8.87 11.00 -3.29
N PHE A 212 7.82 11.33 -4.02
CA PHE A 212 7.71 11.12 -5.46
C PHE A 212 7.14 12.37 -6.13
N MET A 213 7.53 12.59 -7.38
CA MET A 213 6.96 13.60 -8.27
C MET A 213 6.44 12.90 -9.52
N THR A 214 5.29 13.34 -10.02
CA THR A 214 4.67 12.86 -11.27
C THR A 214 4.06 14.06 -12.00
N SER A 215 4.08 14.03 -13.32
CA SER A 215 3.60 15.13 -14.18
C SER A 215 2.71 14.68 -15.34
N ILE A 216 2.45 13.38 -15.48
CA ILE A 216 1.78 12.82 -16.67
C ILE A 216 0.29 12.54 -16.46
N CYS A 217 -0.12 12.27 -15.22
CA CYS A 217 -1.46 11.82 -14.87
C CYS A 217 -1.82 12.22 -13.44
N ASP A 218 -3.06 12.63 -13.22
CA ASP A 218 -3.63 12.86 -11.88
C ASP A 218 -5.02 12.25 -11.79
N GLU A 219 -5.18 11.30 -10.87
CA GLU A 219 -6.40 10.52 -10.64
C GLU A 219 -7.18 10.95 -9.38
N ARG A 220 -6.65 11.91 -8.61
CA ARG A 220 -7.21 12.28 -7.29
C ARG A 220 -8.40 13.24 -7.39
N GLY A 221 -8.56 13.89 -8.54
CA GLY A 221 -9.63 14.84 -8.81
C GLY A 221 -11.00 14.18 -9.04
N GLN A 222 -11.99 14.99 -9.42
CA GLN A 222 -13.31 14.46 -9.83
C GLN A 222 -13.26 13.69 -11.15
N GLU A 223 -12.32 14.07 -12.03
CA GLU A 223 -12.05 13.37 -13.29
C GLU A 223 -10.56 13.04 -13.40
N LEU A 224 -10.26 11.97 -14.14
CA LEU A 224 -8.91 11.58 -14.53
C LEU A 224 -8.32 12.63 -15.49
N LEU A 225 -7.09 13.06 -15.24
CA LEU A 225 -6.36 14.00 -16.09
C LEU A 225 -5.16 13.32 -16.78
N TYR A 226 -5.02 13.51 -18.09
CA TYR A 226 -3.80 13.20 -18.84
C TYR A 226 -3.08 14.49 -19.21
N ALA A 227 -1.91 14.72 -18.60
CA ALA A 227 -1.14 15.96 -18.73
C ALA A 227 -2.00 17.23 -18.61
N GLY A 228 -2.92 17.25 -17.64
CA GLY A 228 -3.84 18.35 -17.40
C GLY A 228 -5.10 18.37 -18.27
N MET A 229 -5.21 17.53 -19.31
CA MET A 229 -6.44 17.37 -20.10
C MET A 229 -7.39 16.37 -19.42
N PRO A 230 -8.64 16.76 -19.10
CA PRO A 230 -9.64 15.84 -18.59
C PRO A 230 -9.93 14.69 -19.55
N ILE A 231 -10.17 13.49 -19.02
CA ILE A 231 -10.47 12.31 -19.84
C ILE A 231 -11.75 12.50 -20.69
N SER A 232 -12.71 13.28 -20.20
CA SER A 232 -13.90 13.70 -20.94
C SER A 232 -13.53 14.46 -22.22
N ASP A 233 -12.64 15.45 -22.12
CA ASP A 233 -12.11 16.23 -23.25
C ASP A 233 -11.34 15.35 -24.25
N VAL A 234 -10.52 14.40 -23.76
CA VAL A 234 -9.78 13.46 -24.61
C VAL A 234 -10.74 12.67 -25.51
N LEU A 235 -11.84 12.19 -24.95
CA LEU A 235 -12.84 11.40 -25.66
C LEU A 235 -13.72 12.27 -26.57
N GLN A 236 -14.20 13.43 -26.09
CA GLN A 236 -15.08 14.33 -26.85
C GLN A 236 -14.37 14.96 -28.05
N LYS A 237 -13.10 15.31 -27.91
CA LYS A 237 -12.28 15.86 -29.01
C LYS A 237 -11.72 14.78 -29.94
N ASN A 238 -12.02 13.51 -29.66
CA ASN A 238 -11.62 12.36 -30.48
C ASN A 238 -10.10 12.32 -30.73
N VAL A 239 -9.32 12.56 -29.68
CA VAL A 239 -7.86 12.76 -29.71
C VAL A 239 -7.10 11.51 -30.21
N GLY A 240 -7.71 10.33 -30.08
CA GLY A 240 -7.14 9.06 -30.54
C GLY A 240 -6.00 8.54 -29.69
N ILE A 241 -5.52 7.33 -29.99
CA ILE A 241 -4.41 6.71 -29.25
C ILE A 241 -3.12 7.48 -29.46
N GLY A 242 -2.89 8.00 -30.67
CA GLY A 242 -1.72 8.85 -30.96
C GLY A 242 -1.68 10.10 -30.07
N GLY A 243 -2.83 10.74 -29.83
CA GLY A 243 -2.88 11.90 -28.95
C GLY A 243 -2.85 11.55 -27.46
N VAL A 244 -3.34 10.39 -27.04
CA VAL A 244 -3.11 9.91 -25.65
C VAL A 244 -1.63 9.63 -25.41
N VAL A 245 -0.93 9.01 -26.37
CA VAL A 245 0.53 8.85 -26.34
C VAL A 245 1.21 10.22 -26.27
N SER A 246 0.76 11.18 -27.07
CA SER A 246 1.23 12.56 -27.04
C SER A 246 1.16 13.19 -25.64
N LEU A 247 -0.01 13.12 -25.00
CA LEU A 247 -0.22 13.68 -23.67
C LEU A 247 0.62 12.97 -22.61
N LEU A 248 0.61 11.64 -22.59
CA LEU A 248 1.28 10.90 -21.50
C LEU A 248 2.80 10.92 -21.63
N TRP A 249 3.35 10.80 -22.84
CA TRP A 249 4.80 10.69 -23.03
C TRP A 249 5.48 12.05 -23.18
N PHE A 250 4.79 13.03 -23.76
CA PHE A 250 5.38 14.34 -24.07
C PHE A 250 4.70 15.51 -23.35
N GLN A 251 3.66 15.25 -22.54
CA GLN A 251 2.90 16.25 -21.79
C GLN A 251 2.36 17.40 -22.66
N ARG A 252 2.05 17.09 -23.92
CA ARG A 252 1.62 18.04 -24.95
C ARG A 252 0.50 17.45 -25.78
N CYS A 253 -0.42 18.30 -26.23
CA CYS A 253 -1.38 17.95 -27.28
C CYS A 253 -0.74 18.24 -28.63
N LEU A 254 0.02 17.28 -29.19
CA LEU A 254 0.74 17.47 -30.44
C LEU A 254 -0.22 17.58 -31.64
N PRO A 255 0.24 18.16 -32.77
CA PRO A 255 -0.59 18.31 -33.96
C PRO A 255 -1.20 17.00 -34.47
N PRO A 256 -2.39 17.02 -35.10
CA PRO A 256 -3.06 15.80 -35.58
C PRO A 256 -2.22 14.89 -36.49
N TYR A 257 -1.36 15.47 -37.35
CA TYR A 257 -0.48 14.68 -38.21
C TYR A 257 0.58 13.89 -37.41
N VAL A 258 1.01 14.42 -36.26
CA VAL A 258 1.94 13.75 -35.35
C VAL A 258 1.24 12.60 -34.63
N CYS A 259 0.04 12.84 -34.11
CA CYS A 259 -0.79 11.78 -33.52
C CYS A 259 -1.02 10.66 -34.55
N LYS A 260 -1.32 11.02 -35.80
CA LYS A 260 -1.48 10.04 -36.87
C LYS A 260 -0.19 9.29 -37.20
N PHE A 261 0.95 9.99 -37.22
CA PHE A 261 2.26 9.36 -37.39
C PHE A 261 2.53 8.32 -36.29
N PHE A 262 2.27 8.62 -35.02
CA PHE A 262 2.42 7.65 -33.93
C PHE A 262 1.55 6.41 -34.13
N GLU A 263 0.28 6.59 -34.49
CA GLU A 263 -0.61 5.46 -34.80
C GLU A 263 -0.07 4.62 -35.97
N MET A 264 0.44 5.27 -37.02
CA MET A 264 1.07 4.58 -38.14
C MET A 264 2.31 3.79 -37.73
N CYS A 265 3.17 4.37 -36.88
CA CYS A 265 4.33 3.67 -36.31
C CYS A 265 3.90 2.44 -35.50
N LEU A 266 2.88 2.56 -34.66
CA LEU A 266 2.35 1.43 -33.87
C LEU A 266 1.80 0.33 -34.79
N MET A 267 1.11 0.68 -35.87
CA MET A 267 0.57 -0.29 -36.83
C MET A 267 1.68 -1.05 -37.57
N VAL A 268 2.71 -0.36 -38.07
CA VAL A 268 3.78 -1.02 -38.85
C VAL A 268 4.78 -1.81 -37.99
N THR A 269 4.84 -1.51 -36.69
CA THR A 269 5.69 -2.22 -35.72
C THR A 269 4.93 -3.28 -34.91
N ALA A 270 3.61 -3.41 -35.12
CA ALA A 270 2.73 -4.27 -34.34
C ALA A 270 3.22 -5.72 -34.25
N ASP A 271 3.62 -6.31 -35.37
CA ASP A 271 4.21 -7.64 -35.41
C ASP A 271 5.12 -7.85 -36.64
N HIS A 272 5.96 -8.91 -36.61
CA HIS A 272 6.81 -9.32 -37.74
C HIS A 272 6.97 -10.85 -37.80
N GLY A 273 5.96 -11.58 -37.33
CA GLY A 273 5.92 -13.03 -37.33
C GLY A 273 6.66 -13.70 -36.17
N PRO A 274 6.51 -15.03 -36.04
CA PRO A 274 6.90 -15.77 -34.84
C PRO A 274 8.40 -16.05 -34.72
N ALA A 275 9.19 -15.77 -35.77
CA ALA A 275 10.60 -16.14 -35.85
C ALA A 275 11.55 -15.10 -35.19
N VAL A 276 11.06 -13.89 -34.91
CA VAL A 276 11.87 -12.88 -34.23
C VAL A 276 11.98 -13.19 -32.74
N SER A 277 13.10 -12.81 -32.12
CA SER A 277 13.46 -13.20 -30.74
C SER A 277 12.33 -13.03 -29.74
N GLY A 278 11.67 -11.87 -29.71
CA GLY A 278 10.62 -11.62 -28.72
C GLY A 278 9.32 -12.38 -28.97
N ALA A 279 8.93 -12.58 -30.23
CA ALA A 279 7.75 -13.38 -30.57
C ALA A 279 8.00 -14.85 -30.21
N HIS A 280 9.18 -15.36 -30.55
CA HIS A 280 9.61 -16.71 -30.20
C HIS A 280 9.57 -16.94 -28.68
N ASN A 281 10.17 -16.05 -27.89
CA ASN A 281 10.16 -16.16 -26.43
C ASN A 281 8.74 -16.11 -25.85
N THR A 282 7.89 -15.23 -26.39
CA THR A 282 6.47 -15.16 -25.98
C THR A 282 5.76 -16.49 -26.24
N ILE A 283 5.96 -17.08 -27.41
CA ILE A 283 5.36 -18.34 -27.83
C ILE A 283 5.85 -19.50 -26.94
N VAL A 284 7.16 -19.61 -26.72
CA VAL A 284 7.75 -20.65 -25.87
C VAL A 284 7.20 -20.55 -24.44
N CYS A 285 7.14 -19.34 -23.88
CA CYS A 285 6.59 -19.11 -22.54
C CYS A 285 5.09 -19.43 -22.46
N ALA A 286 4.30 -19.06 -23.47
CA ALA A 286 2.88 -19.38 -23.55
C ALA A 286 2.63 -20.89 -23.61
N ARG A 287 3.44 -21.62 -24.41
CA ARG A 287 3.44 -23.08 -24.55
C ARG A 287 3.90 -23.80 -23.29
N ALA A 288 4.71 -23.16 -22.45
CA ALA A 288 5.04 -23.65 -21.11
C ALA A 288 3.91 -23.48 -20.08
N GLY A 289 2.71 -23.07 -20.53
CA GLY A 289 1.53 -22.95 -19.66
C GLY A 289 1.46 -21.65 -18.86
N LYS A 290 2.36 -20.68 -19.10
CA LYS A 290 2.33 -19.39 -18.40
C LYS A 290 1.15 -18.51 -18.81
N ASP A 291 0.86 -17.51 -17.99
CA ASP A 291 -0.17 -16.50 -18.21
C ASP A 291 0.26 -15.44 -19.23
N LEU A 292 -0.67 -14.55 -19.60
CA LEU A 292 -0.48 -13.51 -20.61
C LEU A 292 0.68 -12.58 -20.25
N VAL A 293 0.71 -12.08 -19.01
CA VAL A 293 1.70 -11.09 -18.58
C VAL A 293 3.08 -11.72 -18.58
N SER A 294 3.23 -12.90 -17.96
CA SER A 294 4.51 -13.64 -17.96
C SER A 294 5.02 -13.90 -19.38
N SER A 295 4.13 -14.28 -20.30
CA SER A 295 4.51 -14.63 -21.68
C SER A 295 4.96 -13.40 -22.46
N VAL A 296 4.18 -12.31 -22.38
CA VAL A 296 4.51 -11.05 -23.07
C VAL A 296 5.80 -10.45 -22.51
N VAL A 297 5.98 -10.40 -21.19
CA VAL A 297 7.22 -9.92 -20.57
C VAL A 297 8.42 -10.75 -21.00
N SER A 298 8.29 -12.08 -21.09
CA SER A 298 9.35 -12.95 -21.59
C SER A 298 9.81 -12.59 -23.02
N GLY A 299 8.89 -12.13 -23.87
CA GLY A 299 9.21 -11.62 -25.19
C GLY A 299 9.80 -10.21 -25.17
N LEU A 300 9.19 -9.30 -24.38
CA LEU A 300 9.63 -7.91 -24.27
C LEU A 300 11.05 -7.78 -23.72
N LEU A 301 11.46 -8.66 -22.81
CA LEU A 301 12.84 -8.69 -22.28
C LEU A 301 13.92 -9.00 -23.33
N THR A 302 13.53 -9.42 -24.54
CA THR A 302 14.47 -9.56 -25.66
C THR A 302 14.69 -8.26 -26.43
N ILE A 303 13.84 -7.24 -26.21
CA ILE A 303 13.95 -5.95 -26.88
C ILE A 303 15.12 -5.19 -26.26
N GLY A 304 16.06 -4.78 -27.11
CA GLY A 304 17.31 -4.11 -26.76
C GLY A 304 18.20 -3.98 -27.99
N ASP A 305 19.52 -3.92 -27.80
CA ASP A 305 20.47 -3.54 -28.84
C ASP A 305 20.32 -4.30 -30.17
N ARG A 306 20.14 -5.63 -30.12
CA ARG A 306 20.09 -6.49 -31.32
C ARG A 306 18.68 -6.69 -31.88
N PHE A 307 17.65 -6.55 -31.06
CA PHE A 307 16.25 -6.74 -31.45
C PHE A 307 15.43 -5.54 -31.00
N GLY A 308 14.97 -4.72 -31.93
CA GLY A 308 14.22 -3.49 -31.64
C GLY A 308 15.09 -2.24 -31.41
N GLY A 309 16.39 -2.39 -31.08
CA GLY A 309 17.31 -1.26 -30.88
C GLY A 309 17.72 -0.51 -32.16
N ALA A 310 17.26 -0.94 -33.34
CA ALA A 310 17.60 -0.30 -34.60
C ALA A 310 16.99 1.10 -34.75
N LEU A 311 15.83 1.36 -34.14
CA LEU A 311 15.19 2.68 -34.18
C LEU A 311 16.04 3.72 -33.45
N ASP A 312 16.38 3.47 -32.18
CA ASP A 312 17.20 4.39 -31.38
C ASP A 312 18.62 4.51 -31.93
N GLY A 313 19.22 3.41 -32.37
CA GLY A 313 20.54 3.42 -33.02
C GLY A 313 20.55 4.24 -34.31
N ALA A 314 19.52 4.13 -35.15
CA ALA A 314 19.40 4.93 -36.37
C ALA A 314 19.16 6.41 -36.04
N ALA A 315 18.27 6.72 -35.09
CA ALA A 315 17.99 8.10 -34.68
C ALA A 315 19.28 8.79 -34.24
N LYS A 316 20.05 8.16 -33.34
CA LYS A 316 21.34 8.69 -32.86
C LYS A 316 22.37 8.85 -33.99
N GLN A 317 22.62 7.81 -34.77
CA GLN A 317 23.65 7.86 -35.82
C GLN A 317 23.36 8.89 -36.90
N PHE A 318 22.12 8.96 -37.38
CA PHE A 318 21.74 9.94 -38.39
C PHE A 318 21.75 11.36 -37.81
N SER A 319 21.20 11.56 -36.61
CA SER A 319 21.25 12.88 -35.94
C SER A 319 22.67 13.37 -35.74
N GLU A 320 23.57 12.56 -35.17
CA GLU A 320 24.97 12.93 -34.94
C GLU A 320 25.68 13.31 -36.24
N ALA A 321 25.46 12.54 -37.32
CA ALA A 321 26.08 12.81 -38.61
C ALA A 321 25.55 14.11 -39.23
N TYR A 322 24.23 14.31 -39.19
CA TYR A 322 23.56 15.49 -39.72
C TYR A 322 23.94 16.76 -38.94
N ASP A 323 23.90 16.69 -37.61
CA ASP A 323 24.20 17.82 -36.72
C ASP A 323 25.68 18.23 -36.79
N SER A 324 26.56 17.27 -37.10
CA SER A 324 27.98 17.53 -37.37
C SER A 324 28.25 18.08 -38.78
N ASN A 325 27.20 18.33 -39.58
CA ASN A 325 27.28 18.73 -40.99
C ASN A 325 28.14 17.77 -41.86
N LEU A 326 28.20 16.48 -41.52
CA LEU A 326 28.92 15.50 -42.33
C LEU A 326 28.17 15.26 -43.63
N HIS A 327 28.86 15.31 -44.77
CA HIS A 327 28.23 14.96 -46.04
C HIS A 327 27.81 13.46 -46.05
N PRO A 328 26.67 13.06 -46.64
CA PRO A 328 26.20 11.66 -46.64
C PRO A 328 27.27 10.62 -47.04
N MET A 329 28.10 10.95 -48.03
CA MET A 329 29.22 10.10 -48.47
C MET A 329 30.32 9.97 -47.42
N GLU A 330 30.63 11.05 -46.70
CA GLU A 330 31.60 11.04 -45.60
C GLU A 330 31.09 10.23 -44.43
N PHE A 331 29.80 10.36 -44.08
CA PHE A 331 29.16 9.53 -43.07
C PHE A 331 29.29 8.04 -43.40
N VAL A 332 28.89 7.62 -44.61
CA VAL A 332 28.99 6.23 -45.07
C VAL A 332 30.44 5.71 -45.00
N ASN A 333 31.41 6.53 -45.41
CA ASN A 333 32.82 6.16 -45.37
C ASN A 333 33.35 6.07 -43.94
N SER A 334 32.91 6.96 -43.05
CA SER A 334 33.29 6.95 -41.64
C SER A 334 32.83 5.67 -40.94
N MET A 335 31.59 5.24 -41.20
CA MET A 335 31.02 4.00 -40.63
C MET A 335 31.76 2.76 -41.14
N ARG A 336 32.06 2.73 -42.44
CA ARG A 336 32.90 1.67 -43.03
C ARG A 336 34.29 1.62 -42.38
N LYS A 337 34.94 2.78 -42.17
CA LYS A 337 36.27 2.87 -41.53
C LYS A 337 36.24 2.38 -40.09
N LYS A 338 35.14 2.61 -39.37
CA LYS A 338 34.91 2.11 -38.00
C LYS A 338 34.54 0.61 -37.96
N GLY A 339 34.30 -0.03 -39.10
CA GLY A 339 33.81 -1.41 -39.15
C GLY A 339 32.38 -1.56 -38.63
N GLN A 340 31.59 -0.49 -38.64
CA GLN A 340 30.23 -0.46 -38.14
C GLN A 340 29.23 -0.38 -39.30
N LEU A 341 28.12 -1.13 -39.18
CA LEU A 341 27.00 -1.00 -40.09
C LEU A 341 26.20 0.27 -39.76
N ILE A 342 25.57 0.87 -40.77
CA ILE A 342 24.67 2.00 -40.60
C ILE A 342 23.32 1.47 -40.12
N MET A 343 22.91 1.87 -38.92
CA MET A 343 21.63 1.46 -38.35
C MET A 343 20.49 2.04 -39.19
N GLY A 344 19.44 1.26 -39.41
CA GLY A 344 18.34 1.65 -40.31
C GLY A 344 18.60 1.42 -41.80
N ILE A 345 19.79 0.95 -42.20
CA ILE A 345 20.10 0.57 -43.59
C ILE A 345 20.20 -0.95 -43.72
N GLY A 346 19.54 -1.48 -44.74
CA GLY A 346 19.63 -2.87 -45.15
C GLY A 346 18.35 -3.67 -44.89
N HIS A 347 18.09 -4.59 -45.80
CA HIS A 347 17.00 -5.54 -45.69
C HIS A 347 17.43 -6.93 -46.21
N ARG A 348 16.87 -8.00 -45.62
CA ARG A 348 17.16 -9.39 -46.03
C ARG A 348 16.60 -9.74 -47.43
N VAL A 349 15.33 -9.40 -47.67
CA VAL A 349 14.58 -9.73 -48.91
C VAL A 349 14.33 -8.54 -49.85
N LYS A 350 13.91 -7.38 -49.30
CA LYS A 350 13.57 -6.17 -50.04
C LYS A 350 14.81 -5.46 -50.59
N SER A 351 14.59 -4.71 -51.67
CA SER A 351 15.63 -4.00 -52.41
C SER A 351 15.05 -2.77 -53.10
N ILE A 352 15.90 -1.98 -53.77
CA ILE A 352 15.45 -0.81 -54.54
C ILE A 352 14.43 -1.17 -55.64
N ASN A 353 14.52 -2.39 -56.20
CA ASN A 353 13.61 -2.89 -57.24
C ASN A 353 12.36 -3.59 -56.67
N ASN A 354 12.38 -3.94 -55.37
CA ASN A 354 11.27 -4.57 -54.65
C ASN A 354 11.14 -3.87 -53.29
N PRO A 355 10.56 -2.64 -53.27
CA PRO A 355 10.57 -1.80 -52.09
C PRO A 355 9.74 -2.40 -50.94
N ASP A 356 10.11 -2.07 -49.71
CA ASP A 356 9.29 -2.33 -48.55
C ASP A 356 8.09 -1.37 -48.56
N VAL A 357 6.88 -1.94 -48.64
CA VAL A 357 5.63 -1.16 -48.71
C VAL A 357 5.43 -0.35 -47.43
N ARG A 358 5.90 -0.83 -46.27
CA ARG A 358 5.80 -0.10 -45.00
C ARG A 358 6.62 1.18 -45.04
N VAL A 359 7.86 1.07 -45.53
CA VAL A 359 8.77 2.20 -45.75
C VAL A 359 8.12 3.22 -46.68
N LYS A 360 7.56 2.76 -47.80
CA LYS A 360 6.89 3.62 -48.78
C LYS A 360 5.74 4.42 -48.15
N ILE A 361 4.84 3.76 -47.43
CA ILE A 361 3.66 4.39 -46.80
C ILE A 361 4.07 5.44 -45.76
N ILE A 362 5.00 5.11 -44.86
CA ILE A 362 5.45 6.05 -43.82
C ILE A 362 6.16 7.24 -44.46
N LYS A 363 7.05 6.99 -45.42
CA LYS A 363 7.79 8.04 -46.13
C LYS A 363 6.86 9.01 -46.85
N GLU A 364 5.90 8.49 -47.62
CA GLU A 364 4.92 9.32 -48.34
C GLU A 364 4.07 10.17 -47.38
N PHE A 365 3.64 9.58 -46.25
CA PHE A 365 2.90 10.33 -45.23
C PHE A 365 3.74 11.48 -44.66
N VAL A 366 5.00 11.23 -44.29
CA VAL A 366 5.89 12.25 -43.72
C VAL A 366 6.13 13.37 -44.73
N MET A 367 6.48 13.04 -45.97
CA MET A 367 6.75 14.05 -47.01
C MET A 367 5.54 14.92 -47.36
N GLN A 368 4.32 14.40 -47.17
CA GLN A 368 3.08 15.13 -47.46
C GLN A 368 2.57 15.98 -46.29
N ASN A 369 2.86 15.58 -45.05
CA ASN A 369 2.20 16.15 -43.87
C ASN A 369 3.15 16.89 -42.90
N PHE A 370 4.45 16.59 -42.92
CA PHE A 370 5.40 17.24 -42.02
C PHE A 370 5.81 18.61 -42.56
N PRO A 371 5.96 19.62 -41.69
CA PRO A 371 6.40 20.95 -42.11
C PRO A 371 7.84 20.96 -42.62
N ALA A 372 8.71 20.12 -42.05
CA ALA A 372 10.08 19.90 -42.49
C ALA A 372 10.53 18.49 -42.11
N TYR A 373 11.40 17.89 -42.92
CA TYR A 373 11.93 16.54 -42.72
C TYR A 373 13.41 16.40 -43.18
N PRO A 374 14.31 17.32 -42.78
CA PRO A 374 15.67 17.37 -43.30
C PRO A 374 16.50 16.12 -42.94
N LEU A 375 16.24 15.48 -41.80
CA LEU A 375 16.98 14.27 -41.43
C LEU A 375 16.55 13.07 -42.27
N LEU A 376 15.26 12.95 -42.58
CA LEU A 376 14.78 11.96 -43.54
C LEU A 376 15.38 12.21 -44.93
N GLU A 377 15.47 13.45 -45.41
CA GLU A 377 16.13 13.77 -46.69
C GLU A 377 17.60 13.33 -46.68
N TYR A 378 18.33 13.66 -45.61
CA TYR A 378 19.70 13.22 -45.42
C TYR A 378 19.83 11.68 -45.47
N ALA A 379 18.92 10.96 -44.80
CA ALA A 379 18.92 9.50 -44.81
C ALA A 379 18.60 8.91 -46.20
N LEU A 380 17.77 9.57 -47.00
CA LEU A 380 17.50 9.17 -48.38
C LEU A 380 18.72 9.39 -49.29
N GLU A 381 19.52 10.43 -49.06
CA GLU A 381 20.80 10.59 -49.77
C GLU A 381 21.81 9.50 -49.36
N VAL A 382 21.85 9.14 -48.08
CA VAL A 382 22.64 7.99 -47.60
C VAL A 382 22.16 6.70 -48.27
N GLU A 383 20.84 6.48 -48.39
CA GLU A 383 20.25 5.33 -49.08
C GLU A 383 20.71 5.25 -50.55
N LYS A 384 20.72 6.36 -51.30
CA LYS A 384 21.21 6.38 -52.69
C LYS A 384 22.65 5.89 -52.79
N ILE A 385 23.49 6.29 -51.85
CA ILE A 385 24.90 5.88 -51.80
C ILE A 385 25.02 4.39 -51.44
N THR A 386 24.25 3.90 -50.47
CA THR A 386 24.36 2.50 -50.04
C THR A 386 23.75 1.53 -51.06
N THR A 387 22.63 1.91 -51.70
CA THR A 387 21.99 1.11 -52.74
C THR A 387 22.83 1.01 -54.01
N SER A 388 23.65 2.02 -54.32
CA SER A 388 24.66 1.94 -55.38
C SER A 388 25.73 0.87 -55.14
N LYS A 389 25.97 0.49 -53.88
CA LYS A 389 26.91 -0.58 -53.50
C LYS A 389 26.26 -1.96 -53.55
N LYS A 390 25.05 -2.09 -52.97
CA LYS A 390 24.24 -3.30 -53.03
C LYS A 390 22.74 -2.94 -53.05
N PRO A 391 21.94 -3.51 -53.96
CA PRO A 391 20.52 -3.15 -54.12
C PRO A 391 19.64 -3.33 -52.87
N ASN A 392 20.02 -4.20 -51.94
CA ASN A 392 19.28 -4.49 -50.71
C ASN A 392 19.67 -3.60 -49.52
N LEU A 393 20.63 -2.69 -49.69
CA LEU A 393 21.02 -1.69 -48.68
C LEU A 393 20.11 -0.45 -48.74
N ILE A 394 18.80 -0.70 -48.72
CA ILE A 394 17.74 0.31 -48.68
C ILE A 394 17.53 0.85 -47.25
N LEU A 395 16.91 2.02 -47.12
CA LEU A 395 16.43 2.52 -45.83
C LEU A 395 15.26 1.65 -45.38
N ASN A 396 15.42 0.99 -44.23
CA ASN A 396 14.40 0.08 -43.71
C ASN A 396 13.35 0.83 -42.87
N VAL A 397 12.34 0.10 -42.39
CA VAL A 397 11.22 0.69 -41.64
C VAL A 397 11.70 1.33 -40.33
N ASP A 398 12.67 0.74 -39.65
CA ASP A 398 13.26 1.28 -38.43
C ASP A 398 13.98 2.60 -38.71
N GLY A 399 14.74 2.67 -39.81
CA GLY A 399 15.44 3.87 -40.26
C GLY A 399 14.50 5.02 -40.62
N VAL A 400 13.44 4.77 -41.41
CA VAL A 400 12.45 5.80 -41.76
C VAL A 400 11.73 6.30 -40.51
N ILE A 401 11.25 5.41 -39.63
CA ILE A 401 10.59 5.85 -38.39
C ILE A 401 11.55 6.66 -37.54
N ALA A 402 12.81 6.24 -37.43
CA ALA A 402 13.83 6.93 -36.66
C ALA A 402 14.07 8.35 -37.12
N THR A 403 14.39 8.55 -38.39
CA THR A 403 14.69 9.89 -38.90
C THR A 403 13.46 10.77 -38.90
N SER A 404 12.28 10.23 -39.24
CA SER A 404 11.03 10.98 -39.18
C SER A 404 10.60 11.34 -37.75
N PHE A 405 10.84 10.47 -36.76
CA PHE A 405 10.54 10.80 -35.36
C PHE A 405 11.44 11.93 -34.84
N VAL A 406 12.72 11.95 -35.23
CA VAL A 406 13.61 13.08 -34.91
C VAL A 406 13.14 14.36 -35.61
N ASP A 407 12.81 14.29 -36.90
CA ASP A 407 12.27 15.45 -37.62
C ASP A 407 10.97 15.97 -37.00
N MET A 408 10.11 15.08 -36.52
CA MET A 408 8.91 15.44 -35.78
C MET A 408 9.26 16.22 -34.51
N LEU A 409 10.15 15.70 -33.66
CA LEU A 409 10.54 16.37 -32.42
C LEU A 409 11.09 17.77 -32.70
N ARG A 410 11.96 17.90 -33.71
CA ARG A 410 12.64 19.15 -34.05
C ARG A 410 11.74 20.18 -34.75
N ASN A 411 10.78 19.73 -35.57
CA ASN A 411 10.09 20.60 -36.52
C ASN A 411 8.57 20.73 -36.30
N CYS A 412 7.97 20.01 -35.34
CA CYS A 412 6.53 20.13 -35.09
C CYS A 412 6.10 21.42 -34.36
N GLY A 413 7.07 22.27 -33.99
CA GLY A 413 6.84 23.55 -33.29
C GLY A 413 6.44 23.39 -31.82
N SER A 414 6.45 22.17 -31.29
CA SER A 414 6.03 21.89 -29.92
C SER A 414 7.19 21.71 -28.96
N PHE A 415 8.43 21.49 -29.42
CA PHE A 415 9.62 21.24 -28.58
C PHE A 415 10.72 22.25 -28.87
N THR A 416 11.51 22.60 -27.84
CA THR A 416 12.80 23.27 -28.05
C THR A 416 13.85 22.26 -28.54
N SER A 417 14.98 22.74 -29.04
CA SER A 417 16.10 21.89 -29.46
C SER A 417 16.62 21.01 -28.31
N GLU A 418 16.68 21.57 -27.10
CA GLU A 418 17.13 20.87 -25.90
C GLU A 418 16.16 19.75 -25.51
N GLU A 419 14.85 20.05 -25.49
CA GLU A 419 13.81 19.05 -25.19
C GLU A 419 13.79 17.93 -26.23
N ALA A 420 13.85 18.28 -27.52
CA ALA A 420 13.93 17.31 -28.60
C ALA A 420 15.14 16.39 -28.44
N GLN A 421 16.31 16.95 -28.11
CA GLN A 421 17.52 16.18 -27.88
C GLN A 421 17.42 15.30 -26.63
N GLU A 422 16.78 15.77 -25.57
CA GLU A 422 16.53 14.98 -24.36
C GLU A 422 15.66 13.75 -24.68
N TYR A 423 14.56 13.91 -25.41
CA TYR A 423 13.71 12.78 -25.83
C TYR A 423 14.45 11.75 -26.71
N ILE A 424 15.37 12.21 -27.56
CA ILE A 424 16.24 11.33 -28.34
C ILE A 424 17.21 10.58 -27.42
N ASN A 425 17.84 11.28 -26.47
CA ASN A 425 18.85 10.71 -25.57
C ASN A 425 18.27 9.65 -24.62
N ILE A 426 17.08 9.89 -24.07
CA ILE A 426 16.38 8.91 -23.20
C ILE A 426 15.81 7.73 -24.01
N GLY A 427 15.91 7.76 -25.35
CA GLY A 427 15.44 6.69 -26.22
C GLY A 427 13.93 6.60 -26.32
N ALA A 428 13.22 7.73 -26.30
CA ALA A 428 11.75 7.76 -26.33
C ALA A 428 11.16 7.00 -27.53
N ILE A 429 11.89 6.91 -28.64
CA ILE A 429 11.48 6.15 -29.82
C ILE A 429 11.38 4.63 -29.58
N ASN A 430 12.18 4.08 -28.66
CA ASN A 430 12.09 2.66 -28.30
C ASN A 430 10.72 2.35 -27.69
N SER A 431 10.09 3.31 -27.00
CA SER A 431 8.76 3.16 -26.44
C SER A 431 7.70 2.89 -27.53
N LEU A 432 7.82 3.48 -28.71
CA LEU A 432 6.91 3.19 -29.85
C LEU A 432 7.07 1.74 -30.31
N PHE A 433 8.30 1.26 -30.42
CA PHE A 433 8.56 -0.13 -30.81
C PHE A 433 8.06 -1.12 -29.76
N VAL A 434 8.33 -0.87 -28.47
CA VAL A 434 7.87 -1.71 -27.36
C VAL A 434 6.35 -1.75 -27.29
N LEU A 435 5.69 -0.58 -27.35
CA LEU A 435 4.22 -0.49 -27.32
C LEU A 435 3.59 -1.16 -28.54
N GLY A 436 4.08 -0.87 -29.75
CA GLY A 436 3.59 -1.50 -30.97
C GLY A 436 3.76 -3.01 -30.93
N ARG A 437 4.98 -3.49 -30.65
CA ARG A 437 5.31 -4.92 -30.64
C ARG A 437 4.55 -5.73 -29.59
N SER A 438 4.15 -5.09 -28.49
CA SER A 438 3.32 -5.72 -27.46
C SER A 438 1.98 -6.22 -28.02
N ILE A 439 1.43 -5.54 -29.05
CA ILE A 439 0.19 -5.96 -29.74
C ILE A 439 0.39 -7.35 -30.37
N GLY A 440 1.47 -7.52 -31.14
CA GLY A 440 1.82 -8.79 -31.76
C GLY A 440 2.13 -9.90 -30.75
N PHE A 441 2.83 -9.58 -29.66
CA PHE A 441 3.15 -10.57 -28.62
C PHE A 441 1.90 -11.06 -27.89
N ILE A 442 0.97 -10.16 -27.56
CA ILE A 442 -0.35 -10.55 -27.04
C ILE A 442 -1.08 -11.43 -28.06
N GLY A 443 -1.05 -11.05 -29.34
CA GLY A 443 -1.61 -11.85 -30.44
C GLY A 443 -1.05 -13.28 -30.49
N HIS A 444 0.27 -13.43 -30.42
CA HIS A 444 0.94 -14.72 -30.38
C HIS A 444 0.60 -15.53 -29.12
N TYR A 445 0.54 -14.92 -27.94
CA TYR A 445 0.09 -15.60 -26.73
C TYR A 445 -1.33 -16.17 -26.91
N MET A 446 -2.27 -15.33 -27.35
CA MET A 446 -3.66 -15.73 -27.57
C MET A 446 -3.77 -16.83 -28.62
N ASP A 447 -2.97 -16.74 -29.68
CA ASP A 447 -2.92 -17.74 -30.73
C ASP A 447 -2.44 -19.10 -30.20
N GLN A 448 -1.34 -19.15 -29.44
CA GLN A 448 -0.84 -20.40 -28.86
C GLN A 448 -1.83 -21.05 -27.89
N LYS A 449 -2.53 -20.24 -27.07
CA LYS A 449 -3.60 -20.74 -26.19
C LYS A 449 -4.78 -21.30 -27.00
N ARG A 450 -5.23 -20.58 -28.02
CA ARG A 450 -6.31 -21.02 -28.91
C ARG A 450 -5.96 -22.31 -29.66
N LEU A 451 -4.72 -22.42 -30.13
CA LEU A 451 -4.18 -23.60 -30.82
C LEU A 451 -3.87 -24.77 -29.88
N LYS A 452 -4.05 -24.61 -28.56
CA LYS A 452 -3.79 -25.63 -27.53
C LYS A 452 -2.40 -26.28 -27.68
N GLN A 453 -1.39 -25.48 -28.02
CA GLN A 453 -0.05 -25.99 -28.25
C GLN A 453 0.58 -26.49 -26.95
N GLY A 454 1.13 -27.71 -26.99
CA GLY A 454 1.81 -28.33 -25.85
C GLY A 454 3.19 -27.74 -25.57
N LEU A 455 3.85 -28.19 -24.51
CA LEU A 455 5.18 -27.74 -24.10
C LEU A 455 6.19 -27.80 -25.26
N TYR A 456 7.05 -26.78 -25.38
CA TYR A 456 8.15 -26.75 -26.33
C TYR A 456 9.45 -27.25 -25.68
N ARG A 457 10.17 -28.12 -26.39
CA ARG A 457 11.55 -28.51 -26.08
C ARG A 457 12.37 -28.40 -27.35
N HIS A 458 13.49 -27.70 -27.30
CA HIS A 458 14.35 -27.49 -28.46
C HIS A 458 14.99 -28.83 -28.88
N PRO A 459 15.06 -29.14 -30.20
CA PRO A 459 15.58 -30.41 -30.67
C PRO A 459 17.10 -30.47 -30.52
N TRP A 460 17.65 -31.67 -30.31
CA TRP A 460 19.07 -31.86 -30.01
C TRP A 460 19.99 -31.74 -31.24
N ASP A 461 19.47 -32.00 -32.44
CA ASP A 461 20.20 -31.87 -33.70
C ASP A 461 20.47 -30.41 -34.11
N ASP A 462 19.76 -29.45 -33.50
CA ASP A 462 19.97 -28.00 -33.65
C ASP A 462 20.92 -27.44 -32.55
N ILE A 463 21.50 -28.30 -31.72
CA ILE A 463 22.45 -27.91 -30.65
C ILE A 463 23.82 -28.54 -30.89
N SER A 464 24.84 -27.70 -31.05
CA SER A 464 26.23 -28.14 -31.03
C SER A 464 26.74 -28.26 -29.59
N TYR A 465 26.84 -29.50 -29.08
CA TYR A 465 27.36 -29.80 -27.75
C TYR A 465 28.90 -29.84 -27.75
N VAL A 466 29.54 -28.72 -27.40
CA VAL A 466 31.00 -28.62 -27.27
C VAL A 466 31.39 -28.75 -25.80
N LEU A 467 31.47 -29.99 -25.31
CA LEU A 467 31.82 -30.31 -23.92
C LEU A 467 33.35 -30.38 -23.72
N PRO A 468 33.88 -29.95 -22.57
CA PRO A 468 35.31 -30.11 -22.26
C PRO A 468 35.65 -31.60 -22.06
N GLU A 469 36.86 -32.00 -22.47
CA GLU A 469 37.31 -33.40 -22.39
C GLU A 469 37.65 -33.86 -20.95
N GLN A 470 38.00 -32.92 -20.06
CA GLN A 470 38.33 -33.20 -18.66
C GLN A 470 37.84 -32.06 -17.73
N TYR A 471 37.23 -32.44 -16.61
CA TYR A 471 36.89 -31.55 -15.49
C TYR A 471 37.98 -31.69 -14.41
N ASN A 472 39.13 -31.01 -14.59
CA ASN A 472 40.16 -30.93 -13.54
C ASN A 472 40.17 -29.55 -12.90
#